data_AF-A0A834QEY9-F1
#
_entry.id   AF-A0A834QEY9-F1
#
_cell.length_a   1.000
_cell.length_b   1.000
_cell.length_c   1.000
_cell.angle_alpha   90.00
_cell.angle_beta   90.00
_cell.angle_gamma   90.00
#
_symmetry.space_group_name_H-M   'P 1'
#
loop_
_entity.id
_entity.type
_entity.pdbx_description
1 polymer ?
#
loop_
_entity_poly.entity_id
_entity_poly.type
_entity_poly.pdbx_seq_one_letter_code
_entity_poly.pdbx_strand_id
1 'polypeptide(L)'
;MPFTTMADCARWELSEKRVGLERSLGLWFQVLAVASLTLTVGRLTQLTSSWVPAIGAALAAAALLTASRLVGHLVVHADCLLMRNHTVTQQPLDFDRATPLLLQEVSSFLQRNKHGPFLLFVSFLHVHVPLITTKGFLGRSRHGLYGDNVEEMDWMVGHILDTLDQEGLADRTLVYFTSDHGGSLESRLGTNQYGGWNGVYKGEAHKGPQSALANGLSPALPNPGIEKAPPAPQICKHGCIWT
;
A
#
# COMPACT_ATOMS: atom_id res chain seq x y z
N MET A 1 3.25 15.41 6.40
CA MET A 1 3.55 15.22 4.96
C MET A 1 2.40 14.43 4.39
N PRO A 2 1.51 15.03 3.56
CA PRO A 2 0.46 14.26 2.93
C PRO A 2 1.06 13.28 1.92
N PHE A 3 0.48 12.09 1.85
CA PHE A 3 0.88 11.02 0.96
C PHE A 3 -0.38 10.34 0.42
N THR A 4 -0.23 9.66 -0.70
CA THR A 4 -1.26 8.76 -1.25
C THR A 4 -0.72 7.34 -1.24
N THR A 5 -1.41 6.46 -0.52
CA THR A 5 -1.01 5.06 -0.35
C THR A 5 -2.06 4.16 -0.95
N MET A 6 -1.93 3.93 -2.26
CA MET A 6 -2.70 2.89 -2.94
C MET A 6 -1.96 1.55 -2.84
N ALA A 7 -2.71 0.44 -2.82
CA ALA A 7 -2.12 -0.91 -2.77
C ALA A 7 -1.14 -1.18 -3.92
N ASP A 8 -1.38 -0.55 -5.08
CA ASP A 8 -0.51 -0.58 -6.26
C ASP A 8 0.91 -0.06 -5.97
N CYS A 9 1.07 0.87 -5.04
CA CYS A 9 2.35 1.48 -4.71
C CYS A 9 3.32 0.46 -4.12
N ALA A 10 2.80 -0.46 -3.30
CA ALA A 10 3.61 -1.42 -2.54
C ALA A 10 3.82 -2.76 -3.26
N ARG A 11 3.31 -2.90 -4.49
CA ARG A 11 3.24 -4.18 -5.22
C ARG A 11 2.59 -5.30 -4.39
N TRP A 12 1.56 -4.96 -3.61
CA TRP A 12 0.85 -5.89 -2.73
C TRP A 12 -0.27 -6.63 -3.47
N GLU A 13 -1.44 -5.99 -3.53
CA GLU A 13 -2.56 -6.38 -4.38
C GLU A 13 -2.85 -5.22 -5.32
N LEU A 14 -3.27 -5.54 -6.53
CA LEU A 14 -3.71 -4.54 -7.49
C LEU A 14 -4.91 -3.79 -6.92
N SER A 15 -4.91 -2.46 -7.00
CA SER A 15 -6.07 -1.65 -6.62
C SER A 15 -7.31 -2.14 -7.37
N GLU A 16 -8.48 -2.10 -6.74
CA GLU A 16 -9.76 -2.42 -7.38
C GLU A 16 -9.94 -1.65 -8.69
N LYS A 17 -9.48 -0.39 -8.72
CA LYS A 17 -9.46 0.44 -9.93
C LYS A 17 -8.59 -0.18 -11.03
N ARG A 18 -7.39 -0.65 -10.68
CA ARG A 18 -6.46 -1.27 -11.62
C ARG A 18 -6.97 -2.64 -12.09
N VAL A 19 -7.53 -3.46 -11.18
CA VAL A 19 -8.14 -4.74 -11.52
C VAL A 19 -9.30 -4.55 -12.51
N GLY A 20 -10.21 -3.60 -12.23
CA GLY A 20 -11.33 -3.29 -13.10
C GLY A 20 -10.88 -2.81 -14.50
N LEU A 21 -9.84 -1.99 -14.54
CA LEU A 21 -9.26 -1.48 -15.78
C LEU A 21 -8.55 -2.58 -16.58
N GLU A 22 -7.68 -3.38 -15.96
CA GLU A 22 -6.99 -4.50 -16.61
C GLU A 22 -7.97 -5.56 -17.11
N ARG A 23 -9.02 -5.88 -16.34
CA ARG A 23 -10.09 -6.79 -16.78
C ARG A 23 -10.81 -6.26 -18.00
N SER A 24 -11.16 -4.97 -18.02
CA SER A 24 -11.83 -4.34 -19.15
C SER A 24 -10.95 -4.38 -20.40
N LEU A 25 -9.67 -4.02 -20.28
CA LEU A 25 -8.69 -4.09 -21.36
C LEU A 25 -8.49 -5.52 -21.88
N GLY A 26 -8.42 -6.49 -20.98
CA GLY A 26 -8.30 -7.91 -21.32
C GLY A 26 -9.50 -8.44 -22.11
N LEU A 27 -10.72 -8.07 -21.73
CA LEU A 27 -11.94 -8.43 -22.46
C LEU A 27 -11.93 -7.85 -23.89
N TRP A 28 -11.57 -6.57 -24.04
CA TRP A 28 -11.47 -5.95 -25.36
C TRP A 28 -10.39 -6.59 -26.24
N PHE A 29 -9.25 -6.94 -25.64
CA PHE A 29 -8.20 -7.69 -26.34
C PHE A 29 -8.72 -9.05 -26.85
N GLN A 30 -9.44 -9.81 -26.02
CA GLN A 30 -10.02 -11.09 -26.41
C GLN A 30 -11.02 -10.94 -27.57
N VAL A 31 -11.91 -9.94 -27.50
CA VAL A 31 -12.89 -9.65 -28.55
C VAL A 31 -12.20 -9.34 -29.88
N LEU A 32 -11.17 -8.49 -29.86
CA LEU A 32 -10.43 -8.13 -31.08
C LEU A 32 -9.57 -9.28 -31.62
N ALA A 33 -9.01 -10.11 -30.76
CA ALA A 33 -8.28 -11.31 -31.17
C ALA A 33 -9.22 -12.30 -31.88
N VAL A 34 -10.39 -12.57 -31.31
CA VAL A 34 -11.42 -13.42 -31.94
C VAL A 34 -11.93 -12.80 -33.24
N ALA A 35 -12.16 -11.49 -33.28
CA ALA A 35 -12.57 -10.79 -34.50
C ALA A 35 -11.50 -10.91 -35.59
N SER A 36 -10.22 -10.71 -35.24
CA SER A 36 -9.09 -10.86 -36.17
C SER A 36 -9.03 -12.29 -36.72
N LEU A 37 -9.09 -13.32 -35.85
CA LEU A 37 -9.11 -14.73 -36.26
C LEU A 37 -10.32 -15.08 -37.15
N THR A 38 -11.50 -14.54 -36.83
CA THR A 38 -12.71 -14.79 -37.63
C THR A 38 -12.59 -14.15 -39.01
N LEU A 39 -12.03 -12.94 -39.09
CA LEU A 39 -11.82 -12.22 -40.34
C LEU A 39 -10.72 -12.87 -41.21
N THR A 40 -9.66 -13.42 -40.61
CA THR A 40 -8.63 -14.17 -41.34
C THR A 40 -9.18 -15.48 -41.88
N VAL A 41 -9.96 -16.24 -41.09
CA VAL A 41 -10.63 -17.45 -41.56
C VAL A 41 -11.62 -17.13 -42.69
N GLY A 42 -12.47 -16.11 -42.51
CA GLY A 42 -13.40 -15.67 -43.55
C GLY A 42 -12.69 -15.24 -44.84
N ARG A 43 -11.47 -14.71 -44.75
CA ARG A 43 -10.65 -14.39 -45.91
C ARG A 43 -10.07 -15.64 -46.57
N LEU A 44 -9.59 -16.61 -45.79
CA LEU A 44 -9.07 -17.89 -46.28
C LEU A 44 -10.17 -18.71 -46.98
N THR A 45 -11.41 -18.62 -46.52
CA THR A 45 -12.58 -19.24 -47.16
C THR A 45 -13.19 -18.38 -48.27
N GLN A 46 -12.55 -17.28 -48.67
CA GLN A 46 -13.00 -16.32 -49.69
C GLN A 46 -14.36 -15.65 -49.43
N LEU A 47 -14.84 -15.65 -48.19
CA LEU A 47 -16.09 -15.00 -47.78
C LEU A 47 -15.96 -13.48 -47.69
N THR A 48 -14.75 -12.97 -47.45
CA THR A 48 -14.45 -11.53 -47.36
C THR A 48 -13.52 -11.09 -48.49
N SER A 49 -13.68 -9.85 -48.96
CA SER A 49 -12.97 -9.33 -50.14
C SER A 49 -11.57 -8.75 -49.86
N SER A 50 -11.24 -8.41 -48.61
CA SER A 50 -9.98 -7.72 -48.26
C SER A 50 -9.39 -8.17 -46.92
N TRP A 51 -8.05 -8.15 -46.80
CA TRP A 51 -7.31 -8.41 -45.55
C TRP A 51 -7.27 -7.21 -44.59
N VAL A 52 -7.62 -6.01 -45.07
CA VAL A 52 -7.58 -4.76 -44.30
C VAL A 52 -8.29 -4.85 -42.94
N PRO A 53 -9.53 -5.37 -42.80
CA PRO A 53 -10.18 -5.44 -41.50
C PRO A 53 -9.49 -6.42 -40.53
N ALA A 54 -8.91 -7.52 -41.03
CA ALA A 54 -8.19 -8.48 -40.21
C ALA A 54 -6.89 -7.90 -39.64
N ILE A 55 -6.14 -7.16 -40.48
CA ILE A 55 -4.92 -6.44 -40.08
C ILE A 55 -5.27 -5.32 -39.10
N GLY A 56 -6.32 -4.54 -39.38
CA GLY A 56 -6.79 -3.48 -38.49
C GLY A 56 -7.16 -4.00 -37.09
N ALA A 57 -7.90 -5.10 -37.02
CA ALA A 57 -8.25 -5.75 -35.75
C ALA A 57 -7.01 -6.27 -35.00
N ALA A 58 -6.03 -6.85 -35.71
CA ALA A 58 -4.79 -7.33 -35.12
C ALA A 58 -3.93 -6.18 -34.55
N LEU A 59 -3.80 -5.08 -35.28
CA LEU A 59 -3.07 -3.88 -34.81
C LEU A 59 -3.76 -3.25 -33.60
N ALA A 60 -5.10 -3.19 -33.59
CA ALA A 60 -5.85 -2.70 -32.44
C ALA A 60 -5.68 -3.60 -31.21
N ALA A 61 -5.69 -4.93 -31.38
CA ALA A 61 -5.41 -5.87 -30.30
C ALA A 61 -3.98 -5.70 -29.75
N ALA A 62 -2.98 -5.54 -30.63
CA ALA A 62 -1.60 -5.29 -30.21
C ALA A 62 -1.46 -3.96 -29.45
N ALA A 63 -2.13 -2.90 -29.89
CA ALA A 63 -2.13 -1.61 -29.20
C ALA A 63 -2.80 -1.67 -27.82
N LEU A 64 -3.89 -2.43 -27.67
CA LEU A 64 -4.53 -2.65 -26.37
C LEU A 64 -3.65 -3.46 -25.43
N LEU A 65 -2.95 -4.47 -25.95
CA LEU A 65 -2.00 -5.25 -25.17
C LEU A 65 -0.85 -4.36 -24.66
N THR A 66 -0.26 -3.52 -25.51
CA THR A 66 0.81 -2.61 -25.08
C THR A 66 0.29 -1.56 -24.09
N ALA A 67 -0.88 -0.97 -24.34
CA ALA A 67 -1.52 -0.05 -23.40
C ALA A 67 -1.75 -0.69 -22.03
N SER A 68 -2.23 -1.94 -21.98
CA SER A 68 -2.46 -2.66 -20.72
C SER A 68 -1.18 -2.83 -19.89
N ARG A 69 -0.02 -2.99 -20.54
CA ARG A 69 1.28 -3.08 -19.85
C ARG A 69 1.78 -1.74 -19.32
N LEU A 70 1.42 -0.64 -19.96
CA LEU A 70 1.83 0.71 -19.57
C LEU A 70 0.95 1.29 -18.46
N VAL A 71 -0.34 0.94 -18.43
CA VAL A 71 -1.32 1.43 -17.46
C VAL A 71 -0.84 1.23 -16.02
N GLY A 72 -0.30 0.06 -15.68
CA GLY A 72 0.18 -0.20 -14.32
C GLY A 72 1.28 0.78 -13.87
N HIS A 73 2.24 1.07 -14.74
CA HIS A 73 3.31 2.01 -14.44
C HIS A 73 2.79 3.46 -14.32
N LEU A 74 1.79 3.82 -15.14
CA LEU A 74 1.16 5.13 -15.08
C LEU A 74 0.37 5.32 -13.77
N VAL A 75 -0.39 4.32 -13.35
CA VAL A 75 -1.16 4.34 -12.10
C VAL A 75 -0.23 4.50 -10.90
N VAL A 76 0.84 3.70 -10.81
CA VAL A 76 1.83 3.81 -9.72
C VAL A 76 2.49 5.20 -9.72
N HIS A 77 2.85 5.73 -10.89
CA HIS A 77 3.44 7.06 -10.93
C HIS A 77 2.44 8.14 -10.51
N ALA A 78 1.18 8.06 -10.93
CA ALA A 78 0.15 9.04 -10.61
C ALA A 78 -0.27 9.01 -9.12
N ASP A 79 -0.38 7.82 -8.52
CA ASP A 79 -1.03 7.63 -7.22
C ASP A 79 -0.04 7.43 -6.05
N CYS A 80 1.27 7.34 -6.29
CA CYS A 80 2.26 7.07 -5.24
C CYS A 80 3.16 8.28 -5.02
N LEU A 81 2.69 9.27 -4.28
CA LEU A 81 3.40 10.54 -4.09
C LEU A 81 3.65 10.86 -2.62
N LEU A 82 4.83 11.42 -2.34
CA LEU A 82 5.17 12.05 -1.08
C LEU A 82 5.22 13.56 -1.29
N MET A 83 4.56 14.30 -0.40
CA MET A 83 4.51 15.76 -0.51
C MET A 83 5.06 16.45 0.73
N ARG A 84 5.67 17.60 0.50
CA ARG A 84 5.95 18.61 1.52
C ARG A 84 5.25 19.89 1.12
N ASN A 85 4.25 20.31 1.90
CA ASN A 85 3.36 21.43 1.57
C ASN A 85 2.71 21.21 0.19
N HIS A 86 3.09 22.00 -0.83
CA HIS A 86 2.55 21.95 -2.18
C HIS A 86 3.51 21.37 -3.21
N THR A 87 4.64 20.79 -2.77
CA THR A 87 5.64 20.21 -3.67
C THR A 87 5.71 18.70 -3.51
N VAL A 88 5.73 17.99 -4.63
CA VAL A 88 6.00 16.55 -4.67
C VAL A 88 7.49 16.37 -4.45
N THR A 89 7.86 15.75 -3.33
CA THR A 89 9.26 15.48 -2.97
C THR A 89 9.72 14.12 -3.46
N GLN A 90 8.79 13.18 -3.66
CA GLN A 90 9.10 11.85 -4.14
C GLN A 90 7.94 11.24 -4.94
N GLN A 91 8.27 10.65 -6.09
CA GLN A 91 7.32 9.97 -6.99
C GLN A 91 8.07 8.92 -7.85
N PRO A 92 7.81 7.62 -7.70
CA PRO A 92 6.89 7.01 -6.73
C PRO A 92 7.42 7.08 -5.29
N LEU A 93 6.52 7.06 -4.31
CA LEU A 93 6.85 6.95 -2.87
C LEU A 93 7.77 5.74 -2.60
N ASP A 94 8.87 5.97 -1.89
CA ASP A 94 9.77 4.91 -1.43
C ASP A 94 9.42 4.56 0.02
N PHE A 95 8.83 3.39 0.17
CA PHE A 95 8.35 2.88 1.44
C PHE A 95 9.45 2.60 2.46
N ASP A 96 10.65 2.19 2.01
CA ASP A 96 11.78 1.94 2.91
C ASP A 96 12.26 3.24 3.59
N ARG A 97 11.97 4.40 2.97
CA ARG A 97 12.34 5.71 3.47
C ARG A 97 11.19 6.44 4.19
N ALA A 98 9.97 5.94 4.11
CA ALA A 98 8.79 6.64 4.63
C ALA A 98 8.86 6.82 6.17
N THR A 99 9.10 5.74 6.90
CA THR A 99 9.28 5.75 8.36
C THR A 99 10.36 6.74 8.83
N PRO A 100 11.62 6.66 8.38
CA PRO A 100 12.66 7.58 8.83
C PRO A 100 12.39 9.04 8.42
N LEU A 101 11.81 9.28 7.23
CA LEU A 101 11.44 10.65 6.81
C LEU A 101 10.38 11.25 7.71
N LEU A 102 9.36 10.47 8.12
CA LEU A 102 8.31 10.94 9.03
C LEU A 102 8.91 11.33 10.38
N LEU A 103 9.72 10.45 10.98
CA LEU A 103 10.38 10.71 12.27
C LEU A 103 11.31 11.93 12.21
N GLN A 104 12.07 12.07 11.11
CA GLN A 104 12.93 13.22 10.89
C GLN A 104 12.12 14.53 10.79
N GLU A 105 10.97 14.53 10.12
CA GLU A 105 10.10 15.71 10.06
C GLU A 105 9.51 16.06 11.43
N VAL A 106 9.09 15.06 12.21
CA VAL A 106 8.60 15.26 13.57
C VAL A 106 9.67 15.89 14.45
N SER A 107 10.88 15.31 14.48
CA SER A 107 12.00 15.87 15.25
C SER A 107 12.34 17.29 14.81
N SER A 108 12.42 17.53 13.50
CA SER A 108 12.68 18.86 12.95
C SER A 108 11.58 19.87 13.33
N PHE A 109 10.31 19.46 13.36
CA PHE A 109 9.20 20.31 13.76
C PHE A 109 9.30 20.69 15.24
N LEU A 110 9.56 19.72 16.12
CA LEU A 110 9.69 19.96 17.57
C LEU A 110 10.85 20.92 17.86
N GLN A 111 12.01 20.68 17.23
CA GLN A 111 13.20 21.53 17.40
C GLN A 111 12.95 22.99 17.00
N ARG A 112 12.24 23.22 15.87
CA ARG A 112 11.93 24.57 15.39
C ARG A 112 10.90 25.30 16.25
N ASN A 113 10.04 24.58 16.96
CA ASN A 113 8.91 25.16 17.71
C ASN A 113 9.07 25.08 19.24
N LYS A 114 10.19 24.57 19.77
CA LYS A 114 10.37 24.29 21.21
C LYS A 114 10.21 25.47 22.18
N HIS A 115 10.29 26.70 21.67
CA HIS A 115 10.16 27.93 22.45
C HIS A 115 8.73 28.51 22.47
N GLY A 116 7.79 27.93 21.73
CA GLY A 116 6.39 28.38 21.68
C GLY A 116 5.39 27.22 21.81
N PRO A 117 4.10 27.51 22.00
CA PRO A 117 3.06 26.49 21.92
C PRO A 117 3.00 25.95 20.48
N PHE A 118 2.81 24.64 20.34
CA PHE A 118 2.69 24.00 19.03
C PHE A 118 1.51 23.02 19.02
N LEU A 119 1.02 22.76 17.80
CA LEU A 119 0.15 21.64 17.51
C LEU A 119 0.86 20.75 16.49
N LEU A 120 1.20 19.53 16.91
CA LEU A 120 1.77 18.52 16.03
C LEU A 120 0.72 17.44 15.78
N PHE A 121 0.34 17.26 14.52
CA PHE A 121 -0.54 16.18 14.09
C PHE A 121 0.27 15.18 13.27
N VAL A 122 0.42 13.96 13.79
CA VAL A 122 1.12 12.86 13.13
C VAL A 122 0.08 11.81 12.73
N SER A 123 -0.04 11.58 11.43
CA SER A 123 -0.84 10.48 10.87
C SER A 123 0.12 9.43 10.32
N PHE A 124 0.11 8.25 10.92
CA PHE A 124 0.98 7.14 10.54
C PHE A 124 0.43 6.42 9.31
N LEU A 125 1.33 5.81 8.54
CA LEU A 125 0.97 4.89 7.46
C LEU A 125 0.45 3.56 8.02
N HIS A 126 1.01 3.18 9.15
CA HIS A 126 0.65 2.04 9.96
C HIS A 126 -0.73 2.29 10.62
N VAL A 127 -1.67 1.35 10.66
CA VAL A 127 -1.62 -0.07 10.26
C VAL A 127 -2.49 -0.36 9.04
N HIS A 128 -2.53 0.58 8.10
CA HIS A 128 -3.33 0.44 6.89
C HIS A 128 -2.66 -0.55 5.91
N VAL A 129 -3.46 -1.41 5.26
CA VAL A 129 -2.97 -2.27 4.18
C VAL A 129 -2.43 -1.39 3.04
N PRO A 130 -1.25 -1.66 2.48
CA PRO A 130 -0.56 -2.96 2.41
C PRO A 130 0.46 -3.29 3.51
N LEU A 131 0.33 -2.75 4.74
CA LEU A 131 1.17 -3.11 5.91
C LEU A 131 2.68 -3.02 5.63
N ILE A 132 3.07 -1.86 5.10
CA ILE A 132 4.45 -1.55 4.79
C ILE A 132 5.29 -1.57 6.06
N THR A 133 6.16 -2.57 6.16
CA THR A 133 6.95 -2.83 7.37
C THR A 133 8.42 -2.93 7.04
N THR A 134 9.28 -2.21 7.76
CA THR A 134 10.72 -2.27 7.52
C THR A 134 11.31 -3.63 7.90
N LYS A 135 12.40 -4.02 7.24
CA LYS A 135 13.04 -5.34 7.39
C LYS A 135 13.39 -5.70 8.85
N GLY A 136 13.64 -4.70 9.69
CA GLY A 136 13.94 -4.91 11.10
C GLY A 136 12.77 -5.47 11.91
N PHE A 137 11.53 -5.27 11.48
CA PHE A 137 10.33 -5.69 12.22
C PHE A 137 9.66 -6.94 11.63
N LEU A 138 10.05 -7.37 10.43
CA LEU A 138 9.45 -8.54 9.77
C LEU A 138 9.65 -9.85 10.57
N GLY A 139 8.57 -10.58 10.76
CA GLY A 139 8.53 -11.91 11.39
C GLY A 139 8.74 -11.90 12.90
N ARG A 140 8.55 -10.76 13.57
CA ARG A 140 8.74 -10.64 15.03
C ARG A 140 7.47 -10.93 15.81
N SER A 141 6.34 -10.47 15.27
CA SER A 141 5.07 -10.50 15.96
C SER A 141 4.36 -11.83 15.81
N ARG A 142 3.65 -12.22 16.86
CA ARG A 142 2.76 -13.40 16.82
C ARG A 142 1.53 -13.17 15.94
N HIS A 143 1.16 -11.92 15.69
CA HIS A 143 0.04 -11.56 14.82
C HIS A 143 0.50 -11.34 13.36
N GLY A 144 1.58 -12.00 12.96
CA GLY A 144 2.12 -11.93 11.60
C GLY A 144 2.45 -10.49 11.18
N LEU A 145 2.33 -10.22 9.87
CA LEU A 145 2.71 -8.93 9.30
C LEU A 145 1.91 -7.75 9.87
N TYR A 146 0.64 -7.95 10.24
CA TYR A 146 -0.14 -6.90 10.91
C TYR A 146 0.52 -6.54 12.25
N GLY A 147 0.87 -7.54 13.05
CA GLY A 147 1.58 -7.34 14.31
C GLY A 147 2.96 -6.72 14.12
N ASP A 148 3.72 -7.13 13.11
CA ASP A 148 5.02 -6.52 12.79
C ASP A 148 4.87 -5.02 12.49
N ASN A 149 3.80 -4.65 11.78
CA ASN A 149 3.46 -3.27 11.46
C ASN A 149 3.03 -2.46 12.70
N VAL A 150 2.23 -3.08 13.59
CA VAL A 150 1.88 -2.47 14.90
C VAL A 150 3.13 -2.23 15.74
N GLU A 151 4.04 -3.20 15.82
CA GLU A 151 5.29 -3.10 16.58
C GLU A 151 6.22 -2.00 16.03
N GLU A 152 6.28 -1.83 14.70
CA GLU A 152 7.01 -0.71 14.10
C GLU A 152 6.37 0.64 14.44
N MET A 153 5.04 0.75 14.39
CA MET A 153 4.33 1.97 14.78
C MET A 153 4.55 2.32 16.25
N ASP A 154 4.48 1.33 17.15
CA ASP A 154 4.77 1.50 18.59
C ASP A 154 6.20 2.01 18.79
N TRP A 155 7.18 1.45 18.06
CA TRP A 155 8.55 1.95 18.06
C TRP A 155 8.65 3.41 17.60
N MET A 156 7.92 3.79 16.54
CA MET A 156 7.88 5.17 16.05
C MET A 156 7.31 6.13 17.09
N VAL A 157 6.24 5.74 17.79
CA VAL A 157 5.67 6.51 18.90
C VAL A 157 6.70 6.69 20.01
N GLY A 158 7.39 5.62 20.41
CA GLY A 158 8.48 5.68 21.37
C GLY A 158 9.57 6.69 20.98
N HIS A 159 9.97 6.71 19.70
CA HIS A 159 10.96 7.66 19.20
C HIS A 159 10.51 9.13 19.30
N ILE A 160 9.22 9.39 19.07
CA ILE A 160 8.65 10.74 19.21
C ILE A 160 8.65 11.16 20.69
N LEU A 161 8.27 10.27 21.60
CA LEU A 161 8.30 10.52 23.04
C LEU A 161 9.73 10.79 23.53
N ASP A 162 10.70 9.96 23.11
CA ASP A 162 12.11 10.16 23.43
C ASP A 162 12.62 11.52 22.92
N THR A 163 12.13 11.98 21.77
CA THR A 163 12.48 13.31 21.22
C THR A 163 11.90 14.44 22.07
N LEU A 164 10.66 14.30 22.57
CA LEU A 164 10.07 15.26 23.51
C LEU A 164 10.86 15.34 24.81
N ASP A 165 11.32 14.20 25.34
CA ASP A 165 12.17 14.14 26.54
C ASP A 165 13.51 14.84 26.29
N GLN A 166 14.18 14.52 25.18
CA GLN A 166 15.49 15.08 24.81
C GLN A 166 15.45 16.61 24.62
N GLU A 167 14.36 17.13 24.08
CA GLU A 167 14.17 18.58 23.87
C GLU A 167 13.58 19.30 25.11
N GLY A 168 13.33 18.60 26.22
CA GLY A 168 12.77 19.19 27.44
C GLY A 168 11.33 19.71 27.26
N LEU A 169 10.53 18.96 26.48
CA LEU A 169 9.15 19.29 26.12
C LEU A 169 8.11 18.40 26.82
N ALA A 170 8.52 17.25 27.36
CA ALA A 170 7.61 16.23 27.88
C ALA A 170 6.60 16.75 28.93
N ASP A 171 7.08 17.44 29.96
CA ASP A 171 6.23 17.91 31.08
C ASP A 171 5.17 18.96 30.69
N ARG A 172 5.28 19.55 29.50
CA ARG A 172 4.39 20.61 29.00
C ARG A 172 3.70 20.25 27.68
N THR A 173 3.74 18.98 27.29
CA THR A 173 3.13 18.50 26.05
C THR A 173 2.05 17.48 26.38
N LEU A 174 0.81 17.76 26.00
CA LEU A 174 -0.24 16.74 25.99
C LEU A 174 -0.09 15.88 24.73
N VAL A 175 0.11 14.58 24.92
CA VAL A 175 0.13 13.60 23.84
C VAL A 175 -1.18 12.82 23.85
N TYR A 176 -1.84 12.75 22.70
CA TYR A 176 -3.05 11.97 22.49
C TYR A 176 -2.83 11.02 21.32
N PHE A 177 -3.14 9.74 21.53
CA PHE A 177 -3.01 8.68 20.54
C PHE A 177 -4.37 8.04 20.30
N THR A 178 -4.74 7.88 19.02
CA THR A 178 -6.01 7.28 18.61
C THR A 178 -5.88 6.65 17.23
N SER A 179 -6.84 5.79 16.89
CA SER A 179 -7.10 5.36 15.52
C SER A 179 -8.22 6.22 14.91
N ASP A 180 -8.28 6.29 13.59
CA ASP A 180 -9.37 6.92 12.83
C ASP A 180 -10.63 6.03 12.76
N HIS A 181 -10.43 4.71 12.73
CA HIS A 181 -11.48 3.69 12.77
C HIS A 181 -11.01 2.38 13.43
N GLY A 182 -11.93 1.40 13.56
CA GLY A 182 -11.61 0.07 14.09
C GLY A 182 -10.79 -0.79 13.12
N GLY A 183 -10.29 -1.94 13.57
CA GLY A 183 -9.58 -2.90 12.74
C GLY A 183 -10.44 -3.44 11.59
N SER A 184 -9.82 -3.64 10.43
CA SER A 184 -10.44 -4.25 9.24
C SER A 184 -10.36 -5.77 9.33
N LEU A 185 -11.36 -6.42 9.93
CA LEU A 185 -11.33 -7.86 10.24
C LEU A 185 -11.36 -8.73 8.98
N GLU A 186 -12.01 -8.25 7.91
CA GLU A 186 -12.07 -8.87 6.59
C GLU A 186 -10.76 -8.87 5.79
N SER A 187 -9.71 -8.17 6.23
CA SER A 187 -8.44 -8.10 5.49
C SER A 187 -7.69 -9.45 5.58
N ARG A 188 -7.92 -10.31 4.59
CA ARG A 188 -7.30 -11.64 4.46
C ARG A 188 -6.73 -11.83 3.06
N LEU A 189 -5.50 -12.35 2.98
CA LEU A 189 -4.91 -12.82 1.72
C LEU A 189 -4.68 -14.33 1.85
N GLY A 190 -5.47 -15.12 1.13
CA GLY A 190 -5.47 -16.57 1.28
C GLY A 190 -5.83 -16.99 2.71
N THR A 191 -4.95 -17.73 3.38
CA THR A 191 -5.14 -18.18 4.78
C THR A 191 -4.62 -17.18 5.82
N ASN A 192 -3.96 -16.10 5.39
CA ASN A 192 -3.28 -15.18 6.30
C ASN A 192 -4.20 -14.01 6.68
N GLN A 193 -4.26 -13.72 7.98
CA GLN A 193 -4.97 -12.55 8.53
C GLN A 193 -4.03 -11.33 8.49
N TYR A 194 -4.47 -10.26 7.83
CA TYR A 194 -3.79 -8.96 7.76
C TYR A 194 -4.61 -7.85 8.42
N GLY A 195 -5.79 -8.18 8.92
CA GLY A 195 -6.65 -7.30 9.69
C GLY A 195 -6.24 -7.21 11.16
N GLY A 196 -6.65 -6.12 11.80
CA GLY A 196 -6.56 -5.97 13.24
C GLY A 196 -7.55 -6.82 14.02
N TRP A 197 -7.63 -6.55 15.32
CA TRP A 197 -8.60 -7.16 16.23
C TRP A 197 -9.30 -6.06 17.02
N ASN A 198 -10.64 -6.14 17.13
CA ASN A 198 -11.47 -5.15 17.83
C ASN A 198 -11.84 -5.61 19.26
N GLY A 199 -11.06 -6.53 19.84
CA GLY A 199 -11.37 -7.11 21.13
C GLY A 199 -12.73 -7.84 21.16
N VAL A 200 -13.53 -7.52 22.17
CA VAL A 200 -14.87 -8.08 22.39
C VAL A 200 -15.97 -7.35 21.60
N TYR A 201 -15.63 -6.25 20.91
CA TYR A 201 -16.61 -5.41 20.23
C TYR A 201 -17.01 -5.98 18.88
N LYS A 202 -18.30 -5.84 18.54
CA LYS A 202 -18.85 -6.26 17.25
C LYS A 202 -18.77 -5.11 16.24
N GLY A 203 -18.38 -5.43 15.01
CA GLY A 203 -18.24 -4.48 13.91
C GLY A 203 -16.81 -4.38 13.42
N GLU A 204 -16.62 -3.76 12.26
CA GLU A 204 -15.33 -3.59 11.61
C GLU A 204 -15.29 -2.35 10.74
N ALA A 205 -14.09 -1.95 10.31
CA ALA A 205 -13.95 -0.96 9.26
C ALA A 205 -14.56 -1.49 7.95
N HIS A 206 -15.55 -0.77 7.43
CA HIS A 206 -16.24 -1.14 6.21
C HIS A 206 -15.28 -1.06 5.01
N LYS A 207 -14.95 -2.20 4.41
CA LYS A 207 -14.28 -2.24 3.11
C LYS A 207 -15.31 -2.58 2.02
N GLY A 208 -15.20 -1.91 0.88
CA GLY A 208 -15.93 -2.31 -0.33
C GLY A 208 -15.55 -3.75 -0.75
N PRO A 209 -16.34 -4.39 -1.62
CA PRO A 209 -16.13 -5.77 -2.02
C PRO A 209 -14.71 -5.99 -2.56
N GLN A 210 -13.86 -6.67 -1.78
CA GLN A 210 -12.57 -7.12 -2.26
C GLN A 210 -12.79 -8.26 -3.26
N SER A 211 -12.35 -8.07 -4.50
CA SER A 211 -12.39 -9.13 -5.48
C SER A 211 -11.47 -10.28 -5.04
N ALA A 212 -12.05 -11.37 -4.56
CA ALA A 212 -11.38 -12.60 -4.14
C ALA A 212 -10.74 -13.39 -5.31
N LEU A 213 -10.20 -12.71 -6.33
CA LEU A 213 -9.67 -13.32 -7.54
C LEU A 213 -8.30 -12.73 -7.89
N ALA A 214 -7.30 -13.04 -7.07
CA ALA A 214 -5.90 -13.03 -7.46
C ALA A 214 -5.26 -14.41 -7.24
N ASN A 215 -5.98 -15.49 -7.54
CA ASN A 215 -5.35 -16.80 -7.76
C ASN A 215 -4.66 -16.76 -9.14
N GLY A 216 -3.40 -16.37 -9.18
CA GLY A 216 -2.52 -16.80 -10.28
C GLY A 216 -1.32 -15.94 -10.66
N LEU A 217 -1.22 -14.66 -10.29
CA LEU A 217 -0.18 -13.78 -10.87
C LEU A 217 0.40 -12.71 -9.92
N SER A 218 0.40 -12.92 -8.60
CA SER A 218 1.31 -12.14 -7.73
C SER A 218 2.68 -12.83 -7.68
N PRO A 219 3.79 -12.12 -7.97
CA PRO A 219 5.10 -12.64 -7.59
C PRO A 219 5.06 -12.87 -6.08
N ALA A 220 5.34 -14.10 -5.66
CA ALA A 220 5.48 -14.43 -4.26
C ALA A 220 6.34 -13.36 -3.59
N LEU A 221 5.79 -12.70 -2.56
CA LEU A 221 6.62 -11.92 -1.64
C LEU A 221 7.77 -12.86 -1.25
N PRO A 222 9.04 -12.45 -1.40
CA PRO A 222 10.16 -13.31 -1.07
C PRO A 222 9.98 -13.73 0.38
N ASN A 223 9.78 -15.03 0.59
CA ASN A 223 9.83 -15.65 1.91
C ASN A 223 11.28 -15.46 2.37
N PRO A 224 11.61 -14.46 3.21
CA PRO A 224 12.97 -14.27 3.63
C PRO A 224 13.26 -15.49 4.49
N GLY A 225 14.23 -16.31 4.09
CA GLY A 225 14.73 -17.38 4.94
C GLY A 225 14.90 -16.82 6.34
N ILE A 226 14.25 -17.48 7.31
CA ILE A 226 14.13 -17.02 8.69
C ILE A 226 15.53 -17.03 9.30
N GLU A 227 16.26 -15.94 9.16
CA GLU A 227 17.37 -15.60 10.02
C GLU A 227 16.82 -14.67 11.09
N LYS A 228 16.70 -15.19 12.31
CA LYS A 228 16.18 -14.45 13.45
C LYS A 228 17.01 -13.19 13.67
N ALA A 229 16.47 -12.04 13.31
CA ALA A 229 17.04 -10.76 13.72
C ALA A 229 17.10 -10.71 15.25
N PRO A 230 18.16 -10.12 15.84
CA PRO A 230 18.26 -9.97 17.29
C PRO A 230 17.05 -9.17 17.82
N PRO A 231 16.60 -9.44 19.06
CA PRO A 231 15.48 -8.73 19.65
C PRO A 231 15.80 -7.24 19.77
N ALA A 232 14.92 -6.38 19.26
CA ALA A 232 14.95 -4.97 19.63
C ALA A 232 14.58 -4.84 21.12
N PRO A 233 15.19 -3.88 21.84
CA PRO A 233 14.90 -3.67 23.26
C PRO A 233 13.41 -3.38 23.47
N GLN A 234 12.80 -3.97 24.50
CA GLN A 234 11.37 -3.83 24.83
C GLN A 234 10.94 -2.35 24.91
N ILE A 235 9.91 -1.99 24.15
CA ILE A 235 9.48 -0.59 23.91
C ILE A 235 8.24 -0.21 24.73
N CYS A 236 7.94 -0.92 25.81
CA CYS A 236 6.85 -0.53 26.72
C CYS A 236 7.41 0.18 27.96
N LYS A 237 8.10 1.32 27.80
CA LYS A 237 8.57 2.12 28.94
C LYS A 237 7.42 2.78 29.74
N HIS A 238 6.25 2.98 29.12
CA HIS A 238 5.13 3.72 29.71
C HIS A 238 3.79 2.96 29.74
N GLY A 239 3.80 1.64 29.50
CA GLY A 239 2.60 0.80 29.57
C GLY A 239 1.70 0.94 28.34
N CYS A 240 1.77 -0.01 27.41
CA CYS A 240 0.86 -0.06 26.27
C CYS A 240 -0.26 -1.07 26.55
N ILE A 241 -1.49 -0.58 26.68
CA ILE A 241 -2.71 -1.40 26.49
C ILE A 241 -3.21 -1.06 25.10
N TRP A 242 -2.98 -1.97 24.17
CA TRP A 242 -3.59 -1.93 22.85
C TRP A 242 -4.91 -2.71 22.93
N THR A 243 -6.04 -2.03 22.74
CA THR A 243 -7.36 -2.66 22.59
C THR A 243 -7.72 -2.85 21.13
#